data_AF-A0A9W6DGC3-F1
#
_entry.id   AF-A0A9W6DGC3-F1
#
_cell.length_a   1.000
_cell.length_b   1.000
_cell.length_c   1.000
_cell.angle_alpha   90.00
_cell.angle_beta   90.00
_cell.angle_gamma   90.00
#
_symmetry.space_group_name_H-M   'P 1'
#
loop_
_entity.id
_entity.type
_entity.pdbx_description
1 polymer ?
#
loop_
_entity_poly.entity_id
_entity_poly.type
_entity_poly.pdbx_seq_one_letter_code
_entity_poly.pdbx_strand_id
1 'polypeptide(L)' 'MKTERVIVRTTNNLSYVGKVVATNINEDRGVFIQPSYNSGIKIWCPLQEIESIIEANGQVRKGEEYINVGL' A
#
# COMPACT_ATOMS: atom_id res chain seq x y z
N MET A 1 -5.46 7.21 -17.75
CA MET A 1 -5.38 5.92 -17.03
C MET A 1 -6.06 6.09 -15.69
N LYS A 2 -7.06 5.26 -15.36
CA LYS A 2 -7.58 5.21 -13.98
C LYS A 2 -6.44 4.74 -13.09
N THR A 3 -6.04 5.59 -12.16
CA THR A 3 -5.03 5.22 -11.17
C THR A 3 -5.61 4.12 -10.28
N GLU A 4 -5.00 2.94 -10.30
CA GLU A 4 -5.53 1.80 -9.57
C GLU A 4 -5.37 2.04 -8.06
N ARG A 5 -6.51 2.06 -7.36
CA ARG A 5 -6.55 2.13 -5.90
C ARG A 5 -6.44 0.72 -5.36
N VAL A 6 -5.72 0.57 -4.26
CA VAL A 6 -5.60 -0.67 -3.53
C VAL A 6 -6.21 -0.52 -2.13
N ILE A 7 -6.49 -1.65 -1.50
CA ILE A 7 -6.73 -1.73 -0.06
C ILE A 7 -5.49 -2.33 0.58
N VAL A 8 -4.88 -1.61 1.53
CA VAL A 8 -3.81 -2.15 2.37
C VAL A 8 -4.44 -2.57 3.68
N ARG A 9 -4.46 -3.88 3.95
CA ARG A 9 -4.94 -4.45 5.20
C ARG A 9 -3.74 -4.66 6.13
N THR A 10 -3.89 -4.19 7.36
CA THR A 10 -2.85 -4.30 8.38
C THR A 10 -3.09 -5.50 9.28
N THR A 11 -2.02 -5.96 9.94
CA THR A 11 -2.07 -7.03 10.97
C THR A 11 -2.95 -6.66 12.17
N ASN A 12 -3.11 -5.36 12.45
CA ASN A 12 -3.97 -4.83 13.52
C ASN A 12 -5.42 -4.56 13.09
N ASN A 13 -5.87 -5.20 11.99
CA ASN A 13 -7.25 -5.12 11.49
C ASN A 13 -7.70 -3.70 11.07
N LEU A 14 -6.77 -2.77 10.86
CA LEU A 14 -7.02 -1.50 10.16
C LEU A 14 -6.87 -1.71 8.65
N SER A 15 -7.55 -0.87 7.86
CA SER A 15 -7.44 -0.89 6.41
C SER A 15 -7.35 0.52 5.86
N TYR A 16 -6.45 0.72 4.90
CA TYR A 16 -6.27 1.98 4.19
C TYR A 16 -6.62 1.79 2.72
N VAL A 17 -7.36 2.73 2.16
CA VAL A 17 -7.72 2.70 0.73
C VAL A 17 -7.08 3.89 0.04
N GLY A 18 -6.32 3.65 -1.01
CA GLY A 18 -5.63 4.72 -1.73
C GLY A 18 -4.74 4.22 -2.85
N LYS A 19 -3.96 5.16 -3.40
CA LYS A 19 -2.91 4.85 -4.37
C LYS A 19 -1.61 4.56 -3.62
N VAL A 20 -0.92 3.48 -3.95
CA VAL A 20 0.48 3.31 -3.53
C VAL A 20 1.36 4.25 -4.36
N VAL A 21 2.07 5.16 -3.69
CA VAL A 21 2.87 6.20 -4.36
C VAL A 21 4.37 5.98 -4.25
N ALA A 22 4.80 5.14 -3.32
CA ALA A 22 6.18 4.70 -3.17
C ALA A 22 6.22 3.42 -2.35
N THR A 23 7.16 2.56 -2.67
CA THR A 23 7.56 1.41 -1.88
C THR A 23 8.97 1.71 -1.36
N ASN A 24 9.16 1.59 -0.05
CA ASN A 24 10.42 1.85 0.68
C ASN A 24 10.78 3.32 0.98
N ILE A 25 11.43 3.52 2.13
CA ILE A 25 12.11 4.74 2.55
C ILE A 25 13.48 4.33 3.10
N ASN A 26 14.57 4.65 2.39
CA ASN A 26 15.92 4.25 2.80
C ASN A 26 16.01 2.73 3.04
N GLU A 27 16.38 2.31 4.26
CA GLU A 27 16.49 0.92 4.69
C GLU A 27 15.15 0.30 5.12
N ASP A 28 14.13 1.12 5.34
CA ASP A 28 12.82 0.68 5.82
C ASP A 28 11.89 0.27 4.66
N ARG A 29 11.46 -0.98 4.68
CA ARG A 29 10.50 -1.52 3.70
C ARG A 29 9.06 -1.24 4.13
N GLY A 30 8.22 -0.84 3.18
CA GLY A 30 6.81 -0.54 3.42
C GLY A 30 6.18 0.18 2.24
N VAL A 31 4.97 0.69 2.43
CA VAL A 31 4.20 1.39 1.39
C VAL A 31 3.71 2.75 1.85
N PHE A 32 3.80 3.75 0.97
CA PHE A 32 3.08 5.00 1.12
C PHE A 32 1.75 4.94 0.39
N ILE A 33 0.66 5.11 1.13
CA ILE A 33 -0.70 5.17 0.60
C ILE A 33 -1.15 6.63 0.56
N GLN A 34 -1.57 7.10 -0.60
CA GLN A 34 -2.26 8.39 -0.77
C GLN A 34 -3.78 8.15 -0.82
N PRO A 35 -4.54 8.46 0.24
CA PRO A 35 -5.97 8.16 0.29
C PRO A 35 -6.81 9.05 -0.64
N SER A 36 -6.40 10.32 -0.77
CA SER A 36 -7.06 11.33 -1.60
C SER A 36 -6.08 11.96 -2.59
N TYR A 37 -6.48 12.01 -3.86
CA TYR A 37 -5.68 12.57 -4.95
C TYR A 37 -5.39 14.06 -4.79
N ASN A 38 -6.30 14.78 -4.15
CA ASN A 38 -6.23 16.23 -3.99
C ASN A 38 -5.53 16.64 -2.69
N SER A 39 -5.21 15.67 -1.82
CA SER A 39 -4.49 15.92 -0.58
C SER A 39 -3.01 15.59 -0.73
N GLY A 40 -2.14 16.38 -0.10
CA GLY A 40 -0.73 16.04 0.10
C GLY A 40 -0.51 14.96 1.18
N ILE A 41 -1.58 14.44 1.78
CA ILE A 41 -1.51 13.46 2.88
C ILE A 41 -1.10 12.10 2.30
N LYS A 42 -0.07 11.51 2.91
CA LYS A 42 0.40 10.15 2.66
C LYS A 42 0.48 9.40 3.98
N ILE A 43 0.01 8.17 3.99
CA ILE A 43 0.09 7.26 5.13
C ILE A 43 1.25 6.31 4.86
N TRP A 44 2.22 6.28 5.76
CA TRP A 44 3.25 5.24 5.74
C TRP A 44 2.73 4.00 6.46
N CYS A 45 2.81 2.85 5.81
CA CYS A 45 2.52 1.57 6.43
C CYS A 45 3.76 0.66 6.28
N PRO A 46 4.47 0.36 7.37
CA PRO A 46 5.69 -0.43 7.31
C PRO A 46 5.37 -1.90 6.98
N LEU A 47 6.27 -2.59 6.29
CA LEU A 47 6.04 -3.94 5.76
C LEU A 47 5.57 -4.93 6.84
N GLN A 48 6.15 -4.89 8.04
CA GLN A 48 5.75 -5.77 9.15
C GLN A 48 4.31 -5.57 9.63
N GLU A 49 3.70 -4.42 9.32
CA GLU A 49 2.30 -4.15 9.63
C GLU A 49 1.36 -4.50 8.48
N ILE A 50 1.87 -4.80 7.28
CA ILE A 50 1.05 -5.15 6.12
C ILE A 50 0.72 -6.64 6.14
N GLU A 51 -0.55 -6.95 6.38
CA GLU A 51 -1.07 -8.31 6.23
C GLU A 51 -1.24 -8.65 4.74
N SER A 52 -1.93 -7.78 4.00
CA SER A 52 -2.19 -7.97 2.58
C SER A 52 -2.48 -6.68 1.84
N ILE A 53 -2.29 -6.73 0.51
CA ILE A 53 -2.68 -5.68 -0.42
C ILE A 53 -3.68 -6.29 -1.41
N ILE A 54 -4.84 -5.66 -1.51
CA ILE A 54 -5.94 -6.06 -2.39
C ILE A 54 -5.99 -5.08 -3.55
N GLU A 55 -5.73 -5.58 -4.76
CA GLU A 55 -5.74 -4.81 -6.00
C GLU A 55 -7.17 -4.60 -6.52
N ALA A 56 -7.34 -3.67 -7.45
CA ALA A 56 -8.66 -3.32 -8.01
C ALA A 56 -9.35 -4.49 -8.74
N ASN A 57 -8.56 -5.47 -9.22
CA ASN A 57 -9.04 -6.70 -9.85
C ASN A 57 -9.42 -7.79 -8.82
N GLY A 58 -9.29 -7.52 -7.51
CA GLY A 58 -9.54 -8.48 -6.44
C GLY A 58 -8.36 -9.41 -6.12
N GLN A 59 -7.24 -9.29 -6.82
CA GLN A 59 -6.02 -10.03 -6.50
C GLN A 59 -5.50 -9.60 -5.14
N VAL A 60 -5.17 -10.61 -4.31
CA VAL A 60 -4.61 -10.40 -2.98
C VAL A 60 -3.15 -10.82 -3.00
N ARG A 61 -2.26 -9.95 -2.54
CA ARG A 61 -0.83 -10.24 -2.35
C ARG A 61 -0.45 -10.01 -0.91
N LYS A 62 0.48 -10.81 -0.38
CA LYS A 62 1.12 -10.49 0.91
C LYS A 62 1.98 -9.23 0.77
N GLY A 63 2.24 -8.53 1.87
CA GLY A 63 3.07 -7.32 1.87
C GLY A 63 4.42 -7.52 1.17
N GLU A 64 5.10 -8.63 1.46
CA GLU A 64 6.42 -8.94 0.88
C GLU A 64 6.36 -9.19 -0.62
N GLU A 65 5.32 -9.87 -1.09
CA GLU A 65 5.09 -10.18 -2.51
C GLU A 65 4.81 -8.91 -3.32
N TYR A 66 4.18 -7.91 -2.70
CA TYR A 66 3.85 -6.65 -3.37
C TYR A 66 5.05 -5.70 -3.46
N ILE A 67 5.82 -5.57 -2.39
CA ILE A 67 6.98 -4.65 -2.34
C ILE A 67 8.11 -5.10 -3.26
N ASN A 68 8.31 -6.42 -3.41
CA ASN A 68 9.36 -6.97 -4.26
C ASN A 68 9.09 -6.85 -5.76
N VAL A 69 7.87 -6.50 -6.17
CA VAL A 69 7.49 -6.42 -7.59
C VAL A 69 7.92 -5.10 -8.23
N GLY A 70 8.32 -4.09 -7.44
CA GLY A 70 8.75 -2.79 -7.95
C GLY A 70 7.58 -2.03 -8.58
N LEU A 71 7.24 -0.88 -7.99
CA LEU A 71 6.55 0.16 -8.73
C LEU A 71 7.60 1.01 -9.47
#